data_AF-A0A3P7JJJ3-F1
#
_entry.id   AF-A0A3P7JJJ3-F1
#
_cell.length_a   1.000
_cell.length_b   1.000
_cell.length_c   1.000
_cell.angle_alpha   90.00
_cell.angle_beta   90.00
_cell.angle_gamma   90.00
#
_symmetry.space_group_name_H-M   'P 1'
#
loop_
_entity.id
_entity.type
_entity.pdbx_description
1 polymer ?
#
loop_
_entity_poly.entity_id
_entity_poly.type
_entity_poly.pdbx_seq_one_letter_code
_entity_poly.pdbx_strand_id
1 'polypeptide(L)'
;MVDEEEKDNENRLELVRSDHHVSTSANYKYQSIVLEPHFTKMLELYKAQAASRRQAMKIVRDEASKIDFQTLYNNLVPEVYCPILVRVGTTYDGGKWICNPFRIPKNSTVLSLGLAQDVSFEVELEKITMECCSIFAYDSRESGKVKRIFADVPRAHLRKAYIDVFDDEAKDIYTLESLMKMDNIKAVELLKMDLERESA
;
A
#
# COMPACT_ATOMS: atom_id res chain seq x y z
N MET A 1 3.39 -69.26 7.23
CA MET A 1 2.28 -69.72 6.38
C MET A 1 1.09 -69.94 7.30
N VAL A 2 0.16 -69.01 7.49
CA VAL A 2 -0.22 -67.82 6.71
C VAL A 2 -0.85 -66.80 7.69
N ASP A 3 -0.30 -65.58 7.67
CA ASP A 3 -0.80 -64.19 7.93
C ASP A 3 -1.67 -63.89 9.19
N GLU A 4 -1.22 -63.09 10.18
CA GLU A 4 -1.01 -61.60 10.27
C GLU A 4 -2.36 -60.83 10.28
N GLU A 5 -2.67 -59.86 11.16
CA GLU A 5 -1.93 -59.06 12.13
C GLU A 5 -2.92 -58.32 13.07
N GLU A 6 -2.39 -57.60 14.07
CA GLU A 6 -2.98 -56.41 14.73
C GLU A 6 -3.78 -56.60 16.05
N LYS A 7 -3.13 -56.29 17.18
CA LYS A 7 -3.54 -55.21 18.12
C LYS A 7 -2.68 -55.19 19.39
N ASP A 8 -1.71 -54.28 19.41
CA ASP A 8 -0.90 -53.96 20.59
C ASP A 8 -1.54 -52.83 21.42
N ASN A 9 -2.03 -53.22 22.59
CA ASN A 9 -1.66 -52.68 23.91
C ASN A 9 -1.57 -51.15 24.09
N GLU A 10 -2.71 -50.48 24.25
CA GLU A 10 -2.81 -49.16 24.88
C GLU A 10 -3.09 -49.28 26.37
N ASN A 11 -2.12 -48.88 27.21
CA ASN A 11 -2.40 -48.44 28.57
C ASN A 11 -1.30 -47.49 29.07
N ARG A 12 -1.52 -46.17 28.95
CA ARG A 12 -1.25 -45.24 30.07
C ARG A 12 -1.75 -43.81 29.82
N LEU A 13 -2.56 -43.37 30.79
CA LEU A 13 -2.89 -42.00 31.20
C LEU A 13 -3.97 -41.25 30.39
N GLU A 14 -5.22 -41.53 30.78
CA GLU A 14 -6.36 -40.62 30.66
C GLU A 14 -6.19 -39.35 31.51
N LEU A 15 -6.59 -38.21 30.94
CA LEU A 15 -7.38 -37.12 31.55
C LEU A 15 -7.63 -36.10 30.41
N VAL A 16 -8.83 -35.75 29.94
CA VAL A 16 -10.23 -36.09 30.23
C VAL A 16 -11.00 -35.76 28.95
N ARG A 17 -11.85 -36.68 28.49
CA ARG A 17 -12.88 -36.41 27.47
C ARG A 17 -13.91 -35.43 28.01
N SER A 18 -14.34 -34.47 27.20
CA SER A 18 -15.72 -34.00 27.27
C SER A 18 -16.24 -33.78 25.86
N ASP A 19 -17.03 -34.77 25.44
CA ASP A 19 -17.92 -34.72 24.28
C ASP A 19 -18.66 -33.39 24.23
N HIS A 20 -18.45 -32.62 23.17
CA HIS A 20 -19.32 -31.49 22.87
C HIS A 20 -20.61 -32.03 22.27
N HIS A 21 -21.49 -32.42 23.18
CA HIS A 21 -22.93 -32.45 22.96
C HIS A 21 -23.32 -31.11 22.32
N VAL A 22 -23.88 -31.17 21.10
CA VAL A 22 -24.47 -30.00 20.44
C VAL A 22 -25.63 -29.52 21.32
N SER A 23 -25.32 -28.53 22.17
CA SER A 23 -26.30 -27.79 22.95
C SER A 23 -26.71 -26.58 22.13
N THR A 24 -27.84 -26.72 21.43
CA THR A 24 -28.59 -25.64 20.80
C THR A 24 -29.15 -24.70 21.87
N SER A 25 -28.30 -23.83 22.43
CA SER A 25 -28.69 -22.60 23.13
C SER A 25 -27.47 -21.98 23.81
N ALA A 26 -26.57 -21.42 23.02
CA ALA A 26 -25.69 -20.36 23.49
C ALA A 26 -26.00 -19.14 22.63
N ASN A 27 -26.72 -18.18 23.22
CA ASN A 27 -26.77 -16.81 22.73
C ASN A 27 -25.33 -16.26 22.74
N TYR A 28 -24.53 -16.61 21.73
CA TYR A 28 -23.41 -15.78 21.34
C TYR A 28 -24.06 -14.51 20.82
N LYS A 29 -24.19 -13.54 21.73
CA LYS A 29 -24.28 -12.13 21.37
C LYS A 29 -23.07 -11.93 20.46
N TYR A 30 -23.31 -11.94 19.15
CA TYR A 30 -22.37 -11.41 18.18
C TYR A 30 -22.32 -9.93 18.55
N GLN A 31 -21.45 -9.62 19.51
CA GLN A 31 -21.17 -8.28 19.91
C GLN A 31 -20.68 -7.67 18.62
N SER A 32 -21.55 -6.86 18.02
CA SER A 32 -21.28 -6.13 16.79
C SER A 32 -19.91 -5.51 17.01
N ILE A 33 -18.88 -6.13 16.45
CA ILE A 33 -17.55 -5.56 16.45
C ILE A 33 -17.82 -4.26 15.73
N VAL A 34 -17.73 -3.16 16.45
CA VAL A 34 -17.74 -1.83 15.86
C VAL A 34 -16.51 -1.87 14.97
N LEU A 35 -16.72 -2.26 13.72
CA LEU A 35 -15.73 -2.27 12.67
C LEU A 35 -15.20 -0.86 12.68
N GLU A 36 -13.98 -0.74 13.17
CA GLU A 36 -13.35 0.52 13.54
C GLU A 36 -13.44 1.50 12.35
N PRO A 37 -13.61 2.82 12.56
CA PRO A 37 -13.86 3.77 11.46
C PRO A 37 -12.90 3.64 10.26
N HIS A 38 -11.67 3.20 10.47
CA HIS A 38 -10.69 2.96 9.42
C HIS A 38 -10.98 1.71 8.58
N PHE A 39 -11.63 0.67 9.14
CA PHE A 39 -12.08 -0.47 8.35
C PHE A 39 -13.17 -0.06 7.35
N THR A 40 -14.08 0.83 7.76
CA THR A 40 -15.09 1.40 6.85
C THR A 40 -14.42 2.18 5.72
N LYS A 41 -13.45 3.06 6.04
CA LYS A 41 -12.68 3.80 5.03
C LYS A 41 -11.92 2.87 4.08
N MET A 42 -11.32 1.79 4.60
CA MET A 42 -10.69 0.76 3.77
C MET A 42 -11.71 0.12 2.82
N LEU A 43 -12.86 -0.31 3.33
CA LEU A 43 -13.90 -0.93 2.51
C LEU A 43 -14.39 0.01 1.39
N GLU A 44 -14.52 1.31 1.67
CA GLU A 44 -14.88 2.32 0.67
C GLU A 44 -13.84 2.42 -0.46
N LEU A 45 -12.54 2.45 -0.12
CA LEU A 45 -11.47 2.47 -1.13
C LEU A 45 -11.46 1.20 -1.99
N TYR A 46 -11.65 0.02 -1.37
CA TYR A 46 -11.73 -1.24 -2.13
C TYR A 46 -12.93 -1.26 -3.07
N LYS A 47 -14.09 -0.77 -2.61
CA LYS A 47 -15.29 -0.65 -3.45
C LYS A 47 -15.06 0.30 -4.64
N ALA A 48 -14.44 1.45 -4.40
CA ALA A 48 -14.13 2.43 -5.43
C ALA A 48 -13.17 1.84 -6.50
N GLN A 49 -12.20 1.04 -6.09
CA GLN A 49 -11.21 0.42 -6.98
C GLN A 49 -11.70 -0.86 -7.68
N ALA A 50 -12.80 -1.47 -7.21
CA ALA A 50 -13.23 -2.80 -7.66
C ALA A 50 -13.47 -2.89 -9.17
N ALA A 51 -14.02 -1.84 -9.79
CA ALA A 51 -14.27 -1.83 -11.23
C ALA A 51 -12.96 -1.86 -12.04
N SER A 52 -11.99 -1.01 -11.68
CA SER A 52 -10.69 -0.96 -12.36
C SER A 52 -9.89 -2.24 -12.18
N ARG A 53 -9.88 -2.82 -10.96
CA ARG A 53 -9.26 -4.12 -10.70
C ARG A 53 -9.86 -5.23 -11.56
N ARG A 54 -11.19 -5.29 -11.67
CA ARG A 54 -11.86 -6.28 -12.53
C ARG A 54 -11.48 -6.11 -14.00
N GLN A 55 -11.31 -4.88 -14.48
CA GLN A 55 -10.87 -4.61 -15.84
C GLN A 55 -9.42 -5.06 -16.07
N ALA A 56 -8.51 -4.70 -15.15
CA ALA A 56 -7.12 -5.14 -15.19
C ALA A 56 -7.01 -6.68 -15.22
N MET A 57 -7.77 -7.38 -14.38
CA MET A 57 -7.75 -8.85 -14.35
C MET A 57 -8.36 -9.49 -15.60
N LYS A 58 -9.30 -8.83 -16.30
CA LYS A 58 -9.78 -9.31 -17.60
C LYS A 58 -8.68 -9.25 -18.66
N ILE A 59 -7.91 -8.15 -18.70
CA ILE A 59 -6.78 -7.99 -19.63
C ILE A 59 -5.76 -9.11 -19.39
N VAL A 60 -5.36 -9.33 -18.14
CA VAL A 60 -4.41 -10.41 -17.77
C VAL A 60 -4.92 -11.80 -18.18
N ARG A 61 -6.22 -12.06 -18.01
CA ARG A 61 -6.83 -13.35 -18.37
C ARG A 61 -6.90 -13.54 -19.89
N ASP A 62 -7.33 -12.52 -20.62
CA ASP A 62 -7.64 -12.61 -22.06
C ASP A 62 -6.38 -12.57 -22.93
N GLU A 63 -5.28 -11.98 -22.43
CA GLU A 63 -3.97 -11.91 -23.09
C GLU A 63 -3.00 -13.00 -22.59
N ALA A 64 -3.49 -14.22 -22.33
CA ALA A 64 -2.72 -15.30 -21.71
C ALA A 64 -1.44 -15.73 -22.45
N SER A 65 -1.26 -15.36 -23.73
CA SER A 65 -0.03 -15.63 -24.50
C SER A 65 1.14 -14.72 -24.11
N LYS A 66 0.89 -13.61 -23.40
CA LYS A 66 1.87 -12.71 -22.80
C LYS A 66 1.29 -12.15 -21.49
N ILE A 67 1.41 -12.91 -20.41
CA ILE A 67 0.95 -12.47 -19.10
C ILE A 67 1.64 -11.14 -18.74
N ASP A 68 0.85 -10.07 -18.66
CA ASP A 68 1.29 -8.79 -18.13
C ASP A 68 1.42 -8.90 -16.60
N PHE A 69 2.61 -9.30 -16.16
CA PHE A 69 2.92 -9.44 -14.74
C PHE A 69 2.82 -8.11 -13.99
N GLN A 70 3.11 -6.98 -14.63
CA GLN A 70 3.00 -5.67 -13.98
C GLN A 70 1.54 -5.38 -13.64
N THR A 71 0.62 -5.58 -14.59
CA THR A 71 -0.81 -5.42 -14.33
C THR A 71 -1.31 -6.43 -13.28
N LEU A 72 -0.85 -7.68 -13.34
CA LEU A 72 -1.21 -8.69 -12.35
C LEU A 72 -0.78 -8.27 -10.93
N TYR A 73 0.50 -8.00 -10.70
CA TYR A 73 1.02 -7.68 -9.36
C TYR A 73 0.52 -6.34 -8.81
N ASN A 74 0.22 -5.36 -9.67
CA ASN A 74 -0.40 -4.12 -9.23
C ASN A 74 -1.84 -4.31 -8.71
N ASN A 75 -2.53 -5.36 -9.15
CA ASN A 75 -3.94 -5.61 -8.80
C ASN A 75 -4.13 -6.71 -7.75
N LEU A 76 -3.10 -7.49 -7.45
CA LEU A 76 -3.11 -8.43 -6.32
C LEU A 76 -2.87 -7.70 -4.99
N VAL A 77 -3.56 -8.14 -3.95
CA VAL A 77 -3.31 -7.70 -2.57
C VAL A 77 -2.11 -8.49 -2.05
N PRO A 78 -1.03 -7.83 -1.58
CA PRO A 78 0.11 -8.55 -1.04
C PRO A 78 -0.29 -9.23 0.28
N GLU A 79 0.18 -10.45 0.47
CA GLU A 79 -0.01 -11.19 1.72
C GLU A 79 0.96 -10.66 2.78
N VAL A 80 0.47 -9.72 3.58
CA VAL A 80 1.22 -9.12 4.70
C VAL A 80 0.31 -8.96 5.90
N TYR A 81 0.88 -9.04 7.11
CA TYR A 81 0.11 -8.82 8.33
C TYR A 81 -0.20 -7.33 8.52
N CYS A 82 -1.31 -6.89 7.91
CA CYS A 82 -1.85 -5.55 8.08
C CYS A 82 -3.38 -5.59 7.99
N PRO A 83 -4.11 -5.43 9.11
CA PRO A 83 -5.58 -5.49 9.12
C PRO A 83 -6.27 -4.43 8.26
N ILE A 84 -5.61 -3.29 8.04
CA ILE A 84 -6.11 -2.16 7.23
C ILE A 84 -5.07 -1.89 6.15
N LEU A 85 -4.98 -2.79 5.17
CA LEU A 85 -4.09 -2.64 4.03
C LEU A 85 -4.86 -2.03 2.87
N VAL A 86 -4.43 -0.88 2.37
CA VAL A 86 -5.10 -0.18 1.26
C VAL A 86 -4.10 0.17 0.17
N ARG A 87 -4.56 0.17 -1.09
CA ARG A 87 -3.77 0.72 -2.20
C ARG A 87 -4.16 2.17 -2.35
N VAL A 88 -3.21 3.08 -2.18
CA VAL A 88 -3.39 4.52 -2.33
C VAL A 88 -2.90 4.93 -3.72
N GLY A 89 -3.73 5.67 -4.46
CA GLY A 89 -3.55 6.02 -5.86
C GLY A 89 -4.23 5.05 -6.81
N THR A 90 -3.75 4.99 -8.06
CA THR A 90 -4.35 4.11 -9.07
C THR A 90 -4.14 2.61 -8.77
N THR A 91 -4.95 1.76 -9.39
CA THR A 91 -4.72 0.29 -9.38
C THR A 91 -3.70 -0.16 -10.42
N TYR A 92 -3.02 0.80 -11.07
CA TYR A 92 -1.91 0.60 -11.97
C TYR A 92 -0.61 1.01 -11.26
N ASP A 93 0.46 1.22 -12.01
CA ASP A 93 1.83 1.37 -11.51
C ASP A 93 2.02 2.48 -10.46
N GLY A 94 1.33 3.61 -10.61
CA GLY A 94 1.51 4.76 -9.73
C GLY A 94 1.01 4.57 -8.31
N GLY A 95 -0.01 3.73 -8.09
CA GLY A 95 -0.54 3.49 -6.74
C GLY A 95 0.34 2.54 -5.93
N LYS A 96 0.34 2.70 -4.61
CA LYS A 96 1.19 1.94 -3.68
C LYS A 96 0.37 1.40 -2.51
N TRP A 97 0.74 0.23 -2.02
CA TRP A 97 0.10 -0.38 -0.84
C TRP A 97 0.62 0.28 0.44
N ILE A 98 -0.27 0.78 1.30
CA ILE A 98 0.06 1.36 2.61
C ILE A 98 -0.69 0.60 3.70
N CYS A 99 0.03 0.26 4.77
CA CYS A 99 -0.60 -0.23 5.99
C CYS A 99 -1.17 0.94 6.82
N ASN A 100 -2.49 0.99 6.91
CA ASN A 100 -3.28 1.92 7.70
C ASN A 100 -2.90 3.41 7.56
N PRO A 101 -3.07 4.02 6.37
CA PRO A 101 -2.75 5.43 6.15
C PRO A 101 -3.61 6.37 7.01
N PHE A 102 -4.75 5.90 7.52
CA PHE A 102 -5.63 6.70 8.37
C PHE A 102 -5.03 7.00 9.75
N ARG A 103 -3.92 6.34 10.12
CA ARG A 103 -3.18 6.57 11.36
C ARG A 103 -1.95 7.48 11.19
N ILE A 104 -1.70 8.00 9.99
CA ILE A 104 -0.62 8.95 9.78
C ILE A 104 -0.87 10.18 10.67
N PRO A 105 0.10 10.59 11.52
CA PRO A 105 -0.07 11.76 12.37
C PRO A 105 -0.34 13.03 11.58
N LYS A 106 -0.99 13.99 12.21
CA LYS A 106 -1.10 15.34 11.65
C LYS A 106 0.28 15.99 11.62
N ASN A 107 0.49 16.82 10.61
CA ASN A 107 1.75 17.51 10.30
C ASN A 107 2.93 16.59 10.03
N SER A 108 2.65 15.38 9.53
CA SER A 108 3.68 14.49 9.02
C SER A 108 4.26 14.99 7.69
N THR A 109 5.51 14.67 7.45
CA THR A 109 6.22 14.86 6.19
C THR A 109 6.19 13.58 5.38
N VAL A 110 5.76 13.71 4.13
CA VAL A 110 5.82 12.67 3.10
C VAL A 110 6.90 13.07 2.10
N LEU A 111 7.88 12.19 1.88
CA LEU A 111 8.79 12.29 0.75
C LEU A 111 8.28 11.38 -0.37
N SER A 112 8.04 11.95 -1.55
CA SER A 112 7.67 11.20 -2.76
C SER A 112 8.70 11.40 -3.85
N LEU A 113 9.43 10.32 -4.17
CA LEU A 113 10.53 10.34 -5.13
C LEU A 113 10.10 9.61 -6.39
N GLY A 114 10.18 10.27 -7.55
CA GLY A 114 9.77 9.70 -8.83
C GLY A 114 8.25 9.73 -9.02
N LEU A 115 7.76 10.82 -9.60
CA LEU A 115 6.35 11.02 -9.96
C LEU A 115 6.10 10.68 -11.43
N ALA A 116 7.09 10.89 -12.30
CA ALA A 116 6.99 10.88 -13.74
C ALA A 116 5.76 11.67 -14.26
N GLN A 117 4.64 10.99 -14.54
CA GLN A 117 3.38 11.60 -14.97
C GLN A 117 2.15 11.16 -14.14
N ASP A 118 2.35 10.39 -13.08
CA ASP A 118 1.30 9.87 -12.19
C ASP A 118 1.49 10.40 -10.77
N VAL A 119 0.47 11.13 -10.33
CA VAL A 119 0.39 11.78 -9.01
C VAL A 119 -0.77 11.27 -8.19
N SER A 120 -1.39 10.17 -8.63
CA SER A 120 -2.59 9.61 -8.01
C SER A 120 -2.36 9.23 -6.56
N PHE A 121 -1.14 8.77 -6.23
CA PHE A 121 -0.77 8.44 -4.86
C PHE A 121 -0.85 9.67 -3.96
N GLU A 122 -0.20 10.77 -4.34
CA GLU A 122 -0.10 11.97 -3.52
C GLU A 122 -1.47 12.62 -3.35
N VAL A 123 -2.24 12.70 -4.44
CA VAL A 123 -3.61 13.24 -4.44
C VAL A 123 -4.55 12.39 -3.58
N GLU A 124 -4.54 11.06 -3.73
CA GLU A 124 -5.42 10.22 -2.92
C GLU A 124 -4.98 10.18 -1.46
N LEU A 125 -3.68 10.16 -1.17
CA LEU A 125 -3.15 10.19 0.19
C LEU A 125 -3.63 11.44 0.92
N GLU A 126 -3.49 12.61 0.31
CA GLU A 126 -3.92 13.89 0.88
C GLU A 126 -5.43 13.87 1.20
N LYS A 127 -6.23 13.39 0.24
CA LYS A 127 -7.69 13.28 0.38
C LYS A 127 -8.12 12.34 1.50
N ILE A 128 -7.56 11.12 1.57
CA ILE A 128 -8.01 10.10 2.54
C ILE A 128 -7.50 10.39 3.96
N THR A 129 -6.49 11.24 4.08
CA THR A 129 -5.90 11.65 5.36
C THR A 129 -6.35 13.04 5.82
N MET A 130 -7.24 13.71 5.08
CA MET A 130 -7.76 15.04 5.37
C MET A 130 -6.62 16.07 5.49
N GLU A 131 -5.78 16.13 4.46
CA GLU A 131 -4.72 17.14 4.35
C GLU A 131 -3.72 17.10 5.53
N CYS A 132 -3.50 15.91 6.11
CA CYS A 132 -2.68 15.74 7.32
C CYS A 132 -1.25 16.23 7.16
N CYS A 133 -0.75 16.23 5.93
CA CYS A 133 0.64 15.99 5.67
C CYS A 133 1.21 17.02 4.70
N SER A 134 2.49 17.36 4.89
CA SER A 134 3.25 18.12 3.91
C SER A 134 3.95 17.14 2.97
N ILE A 135 3.63 17.20 1.68
CA ILE A 135 4.17 16.29 0.67
C ILE A 135 5.29 17.01 -0.07
N PHE A 136 6.51 16.51 0.02
CA PHE A 136 7.65 16.98 -0.77
C PHE A 136 7.94 15.97 -1.86
N ALA A 137 7.77 16.42 -3.10
CA ALA A 137 7.79 15.56 -4.26
C ALA A 137 8.91 15.97 -5.21
N TYR A 138 9.77 15.01 -5.53
CA TYR A 138 11.00 15.21 -6.30
C TYR A 138 10.99 14.33 -7.56
N ASP A 139 11.21 14.95 -8.71
CA ASP A 139 11.30 14.25 -9.99
C ASP A 139 12.36 14.89 -10.90
N SER A 140 13.07 14.09 -11.69
CA SER A 140 14.07 14.60 -12.63
C SER A 140 13.42 15.31 -13.83
N ARG A 141 12.15 15.01 -14.12
CA ARG A 141 11.41 15.51 -15.27
C ARG A 141 10.38 16.54 -14.82
N GLU A 142 10.27 17.60 -15.61
CA GLU A 142 9.17 18.54 -15.45
C GLU A 142 7.94 18.07 -16.23
N SER A 143 6.79 18.07 -15.56
CA SER A 143 5.51 17.78 -16.20
C SER A 143 4.52 18.90 -15.92
N GLY A 144 4.07 19.58 -16.98
CA GLY A 144 3.04 20.63 -16.86
C GLY A 144 1.72 20.11 -16.30
N LYS A 145 1.39 18.84 -16.56
CA LYS A 145 0.23 18.15 -15.96
C LYS A 145 0.41 18.01 -14.46
N VAL A 146 1.57 17.52 -14.01
CA VAL A 146 1.89 17.35 -12.58
C VAL A 146 1.85 18.68 -11.86
N LYS A 147 2.51 19.72 -12.42
CA LYS A 147 2.48 21.09 -11.88
C LYS A 147 1.07 21.62 -11.67
N ARG A 148 0.16 21.40 -12.64
CA ARG A 148 -1.24 21.83 -12.54
C ARG A 148 -2.01 21.08 -11.46
N ILE A 149 -1.85 19.76 -11.37
CA ILE A 149 -2.54 18.96 -10.35
C ILE A 149 -2.03 19.34 -8.94
N PHE A 150 -0.72 19.46 -8.78
CA PHE A 150 -0.10 19.83 -7.49
C PHE A 150 -0.48 21.24 -7.02
N ALA A 151 -0.85 22.14 -7.93
CA ALA A 151 -1.37 23.46 -7.54
C ALA A 151 -2.67 23.37 -6.72
N ASP A 152 -3.43 22.28 -6.89
CA ASP A 152 -4.69 22.03 -6.19
C ASP A 152 -4.52 21.07 -4.98
N VAL A 153 -3.29 20.63 -4.66
CA VAL A 153 -3.01 19.76 -3.50
C VAL A 153 -2.43 20.60 -2.36
N PRO A 154 -3.21 20.86 -1.30
CA PRO A 154 -2.75 21.61 -0.13
C PRO A 154 -1.45 21.04 0.43
N ARG A 155 -0.50 21.93 0.76
CA ARG A 155 0.79 21.57 1.39
C ARG A 155 1.66 20.61 0.59
N ALA A 156 1.40 20.45 -0.72
CA ALA A 156 2.29 19.75 -1.61
C ALA A 156 3.33 20.71 -2.20
N HIS A 157 4.57 20.23 -2.28
CA HIS A 157 5.73 20.94 -2.77
C HIS A 157 6.34 20.09 -3.88
N LEU A 158 6.47 20.66 -5.07
CA LEU A 158 7.09 19.99 -6.21
C LEU A 158 8.43 20.66 -6.52
N ARG A 159 9.49 19.86 -6.63
CA ARG A 159 10.82 20.32 -7.03
C ARG A 159 11.39 19.39 -8.10
N LYS A 160 11.95 20.00 -9.15
CA LYS A 160 12.75 19.26 -10.13
C LYS A 160 14.08 18.88 -9.47
N ALA A 161 14.37 17.59 -9.40
CA ALA A 161 15.61 17.06 -8.83
C ALA A 161 15.85 15.63 -9.34
N TYR A 162 17.04 15.38 -9.88
CA TYR A 162 17.57 14.05 -10.08
C TYR A 162 18.24 13.58 -8.78
N ILE A 163 17.82 12.44 -8.25
CA ILE A 163 18.31 11.96 -6.95
C ILE A 163 19.47 11.01 -7.17
N ASP A 164 20.62 11.33 -6.60
CA ASP A 164 21.84 10.51 -6.68
C ASP A 164 22.63 10.53 -5.35
N VAL A 165 23.83 9.95 -5.34
CA VAL A 165 24.73 9.87 -4.18
C VAL A 165 25.66 11.08 -4.04
N PHE A 166 25.53 12.08 -4.91
CA PHE A 166 26.30 13.32 -4.90
C PHE A 166 25.42 14.51 -5.32
N ASP A 167 25.92 15.73 -5.11
CA ASP A 167 25.27 16.96 -5.57
C ASP A 167 25.99 17.50 -6.82
N ASP A 168 25.22 17.90 -7.84
CA ASP A 168 25.65 18.70 -8.99
C ASP A 168 24.49 19.63 -9.37
N GLU A 169 24.48 20.82 -8.77
CA GLU A 169 23.39 21.80 -8.93
C GLU A 169 23.21 22.24 -10.38
N ALA A 170 24.29 22.25 -11.18
CA ALA A 170 24.23 22.64 -12.59
C ALA A 170 23.43 21.62 -13.43
N LYS A 171 23.24 20.41 -12.90
CA LYS A 171 22.47 19.33 -13.54
C LYS A 171 21.20 18.98 -12.76
N ASP A 172 20.81 19.77 -11.77
CA ASP A 172 19.73 19.47 -10.83
C ASP A 172 19.91 18.10 -10.12
N ILE A 173 21.16 17.66 -9.90
CA ILE A 173 21.46 16.40 -9.21
C ILE A 173 21.67 16.69 -7.73
N TYR A 174 20.97 15.96 -6.86
CA TYR A 174 21.04 16.15 -5.42
C TYR A 174 20.99 14.82 -4.68
N THR A 175 21.70 14.76 -3.56
CA THR A 175 21.45 13.75 -2.54
C THR A 175 20.10 14.00 -1.86
N LEU A 176 19.49 12.93 -1.34
CA LEU A 176 18.28 13.06 -0.52
C LEU A 176 18.51 13.96 0.70
N GLU A 177 19.72 13.90 1.29
CA GLU A 177 20.09 14.74 2.43
C GLU A 177 20.09 16.23 2.05
N SER A 178 20.66 16.58 0.90
CA SER A 178 20.68 17.97 0.41
C SER A 178 19.28 18.48 0.12
N LEU A 179 18.41 17.67 -0.49
CA LEU A 179 17.01 18.03 -0.72
C LEU A 179 16.27 18.28 0.61
N MET A 180 16.44 17.39 1.58
CA MET A 180 15.85 17.57 2.91
C MET A 180 16.35 18.85 3.60
N LYS A 181 17.64 19.20 3.47
CA LYS A 181 18.19 20.45 4.01
C LYS A 181 17.59 21.68 3.31
N MET A 182 17.49 21.65 1.98
CA MET A 182 16.93 22.76 1.19
C MET A 182 15.47 23.04 1.54
N ASP A 183 14.69 21.99 1.78
CA ASP A 183 13.26 22.10 2.12
C ASP A 183 13.00 22.10 3.64
N ASN A 184 14.06 22.23 4.45
CA ASN A 184 14.01 22.30 5.92
C ASN A 184 13.26 21.12 6.56
N ILE A 185 13.44 19.92 6.00
CA ILE A 185 12.84 18.67 6.44
C ILE A 185 13.73 18.05 7.52
N LYS A 186 13.16 17.82 8.70
CA LYS A 186 13.88 17.27 9.87
C LYS A 186 13.51 15.83 10.21
N ALA A 187 12.34 15.40 9.76
CA ALA A 187 11.79 14.06 9.98
C ALA A 187 10.94 13.68 8.78
N VAL A 188 10.86 12.38 8.52
CA VAL A 188 10.09 11.77 7.43
C VAL A 188 9.26 10.65 8.03
N GLU A 189 7.95 10.75 7.93
CA GLU A 189 7.04 9.71 8.42
C GLU A 189 6.63 8.73 7.32
N LEU A 190 6.66 9.18 6.06
CA LEU A 190 6.37 8.34 4.91
C LEU A 190 7.36 8.62 3.78
N LEU A 191 8.01 7.57 3.29
CA LEU A 191 8.87 7.61 2.12
C LEU A 191 8.27 6.74 1.02
N LYS A 192 7.84 7.36 -0.07
CA LYS A 192 7.58 6.70 -1.35
C LYS A 192 8.82 6.88 -2.22
N MET A 193 9.35 5.78 -2.75
CA MET A 193 10.47 5.79 -3.69
C MET A 193 10.10 4.98 -4.92
N ASP A 194 10.09 5.65 -6.07
CA ASP A 194 9.72 5.11 -7.38
C ASP A 194 10.67 5.67 -8.44
N LEU A 195 11.97 5.46 -8.20
CA LEU A 195 13.05 6.00 -9.01
C LEU A 195 13.50 4.97 -10.03
N GLU A 196 13.60 5.40 -11.28
CA GLU A 196 14.19 4.62 -12.36
C GLU A 196 15.60 5.12 -12.66
N ARG A 197 16.54 4.20 -12.91
CA ARG A 197 17.83 4.58 -13.46
C ARG A 197 17.65 4.96 -14.93
N GLU A 198 17.81 6.23 -15.26
CA GLU A 198 18.04 6.62 -16.64
C GLU A 198 19.40 6.04 -17.07
N SER A 199 19.38 5.20 -18.11
CA SER A 199 20.62 4.71 -18.72
C SER A 199 21.33 5.90 -19.36
N ALA A 200 22.58 6.15 -18.95
CA ALA A 200 23.45 7.14 -19.58
C ALA A 200 23.74 6.80 -21.05
#